data_AF-A0A3D0XXU8-F1
#
_entry.id   AF-A0A3D0XXU8-F1
#
_cell.length_a   1.000
_cell.length_b   1.000
_cell.length_c   1.000
_cell.angle_alpha   90.00
_cell.angle_beta   90.00
_cell.angle_gamma   90.00
#
_symmetry.space_group_name_H-M   'P 1'
#
loop_
_entity.id
_entity.type
_entity.pdbx_description
1 polymer ?
#
loop_
_entity_poly.entity_id
_entity_poly.type
_entity_poly.pdbx_seq_one_letter_code
_entity_poly.pdbx_strand_id
1 'polypeptide(L)'
;KYVDKQTGEEIADPSTNNGKTGDKFDITSKKQEINGYTLIEEPTENEATYEKDSQTFTYYYAKNSKIIIRYVDEDTGEQIEKEVEKTGYIGETFDINGSEKNINGYYLVQEPKVKTGNYTENEQILTYYYRKDPGLANKPIPKTGMNEVVRNTSIIALLIVLSNGLRLFVRYKKEEKRSIK
;
A
#
# COMPACT_ATOMS: atom_id res chain seq x y z
N LYS A 1 12.49 27.83 11.77
CA LYS A 1 11.56 28.02 10.63
C LYS A 1 10.94 26.67 10.29
N TYR A 2 9.72 26.66 9.78
CA TYR A 2 9.03 25.46 9.32
C TYR A 2 8.73 25.66 7.84
N VAL A 3 9.36 24.86 6.97
CA VAL A 3 9.44 25.14 5.54
C VAL A 3 8.95 23.94 4.74
N ASP A 4 8.14 24.18 3.71
CA ASP A 4 7.85 23.16 2.70
C ASP A 4 9.13 22.89 1.90
N LYS A 5 9.60 21.64 1.88
CA LYS A 5 10.86 21.26 1.23
C LYS A 5 10.83 21.48 -0.29
N GLN A 6 9.66 21.32 -0.91
CA GLN A 6 9.48 21.40 -2.35
C GLN A 6 9.33 22.85 -2.83
N THR A 7 8.55 23.68 -2.13
CA THR A 7 8.29 25.06 -2.56
C THR A 7 9.25 26.07 -1.91
N GLY A 8 9.81 25.75 -0.75
CA GLY A 8 10.61 26.68 0.06
C GLY A 8 9.77 27.68 0.87
N GLU A 9 8.44 27.58 0.84
CA GLU A 9 7.55 28.48 1.58
C GLU A 9 7.54 28.17 3.08
N GLU A 10 7.40 29.20 3.92
CA GLU A 10 7.14 29.02 5.35
C GLU A 10 5.68 28.60 5.56
N ILE A 11 5.47 27.43 6.16
CA ILE A 11 4.14 26.80 6.31
C ILE A 11 3.53 26.95 7.72
N ALA A 12 4.29 27.55 8.62
CA ALA A 12 3.85 27.94 9.96
C ALA A 12 4.72 29.07 10.48
N ASP A 13 4.19 29.86 11.43
CA ASP A 13 4.94 30.95 12.06
C ASP A 13 6.25 30.43 12.67
N PRO A 14 7.39 31.11 12.44
CA PRO A 14 8.65 30.68 13.00
C PRO A 14 8.61 30.78 14.53
N SER A 15 9.07 29.72 15.21
CA SER A 15 9.29 29.79 16.65
C SER A 15 10.55 30.59 16.98
N THR A 16 10.40 31.64 17.78
CA THR A 16 11.50 32.47 18.28
C THR A 16 11.83 32.14 19.72
N ASN A 17 13.11 32.19 20.09
CA ASN A 17 13.54 32.07 21.47
C ASN A 17 14.69 33.04 21.74
N ASN A 18 14.73 33.61 22.95
CA ASN A 18 15.76 34.54 23.38
C ASN A 18 16.41 34.01 24.66
N GLY A 19 17.73 34.10 24.74
CA GLY A 19 18.50 33.66 25.90
C GLY A 19 19.79 34.47 26.06
N LYS A 20 20.53 34.20 27.14
CA LYS A 20 21.82 34.87 27.38
C LYS A 20 22.89 34.18 26.56
N THR A 21 23.81 34.96 25.98
CA THR A 21 24.96 34.41 25.27
C THR A 21 25.71 33.39 26.13
N GLY A 22 25.98 32.22 25.57
CA GLY A 22 26.63 31.10 26.26
C GLY A 22 25.67 30.08 26.90
N ASP A 23 24.40 30.42 27.09
CA ASP A 23 23.40 29.44 27.54
C ASP A 23 23.07 28.46 26.41
N LYS A 24 22.82 27.20 26.77
CA LYS A 24 22.35 26.18 25.84
C LYS A 24 20.85 26.32 25.58
N PHE A 25 20.42 25.94 24.38
CA PHE A 25 19.02 25.70 24.07
C PHE A 25 18.85 24.40 23.27
N ASP A 26 17.77 23.69 23.58
CA ASP A 26 17.36 22.46 22.89
C ASP A 26 16.52 22.83 21.67
N ILE A 27 17.03 22.51 20.47
CA ILE A 27 16.39 22.79 19.19
C ILE A 27 15.17 21.88 19.02
N THR A 28 15.24 20.63 19.48
CA THR A 28 14.20 19.60 19.29
C THR A 28 12.89 19.99 20.00
N SER A 29 12.98 20.79 21.06
CA SER A 29 11.82 21.40 21.75
C SER A 29 10.95 22.29 20.85
N LYS A 30 11.47 22.69 19.68
CA LYS A 30 10.76 23.49 18.67
C LYS A 30 10.18 22.67 17.54
N LYS A 31 10.24 21.34 17.59
CA LYS A 31 9.54 20.50 16.60
C LYS A 31 8.02 20.70 16.74
N GLN A 32 7.34 20.87 15.60
CA GLN A 32 5.90 21.11 15.56
C GLN A 32 5.19 20.13 14.63
N GLU A 33 4.01 19.67 15.05
CA GLU A 33 3.05 19.02 14.15
C GLU A 33 2.29 20.08 13.35
N ILE A 34 2.28 19.94 12.02
CA ILE A 34 1.65 20.89 11.11
C ILE A 34 0.59 20.14 10.32
N ASN A 35 -0.67 20.57 10.45
CA ASN A 35 -1.78 19.88 9.79
C ASN A 35 -1.60 19.86 8.26
N GLY A 36 -1.76 18.68 7.65
CA GLY A 36 -1.56 18.50 6.22
C GLY A 36 -0.10 18.36 5.78
N TYR A 37 0.86 18.28 6.70
CA TYR A 37 2.28 18.11 6.41
C TYR A 37 2.91 17.01 7.26
N THR A 38 3.94 16.38 6.71
CA THR A 38 4.80 15.40 7.38
C THR A 38 6.20 15.97 7.49
N LEU A 39 6.81 15.91 8.69
CA LEU A 39 8.21 16.30 8.89
C LEU A 39 9.13 15.27 8.23
N ILE A 40 9.99 15.72 7.33
CA ILE A 40 10.88 14.85 6.56
C ILE A 40 12.37 15.12 6.80
N GLU A 41 12.72 16.29 7.32
CA GLU A 41 14.10 16.64 7.65
C GLU A 41 14.14 17.61 8.83
N GLU A 42 14.95 17.26 9.83
CA GLU A 42 15.20 18.05 11.03
C GLU A 42 16.51 18.83 10.87
N PRO A 43 16.72 19.92 11.65
CA PRO A 43 18.04 20.51 11.81
C PRO A 43 19.10 19.45 12.14
N THR A 44 20.33 19.63 11.65
CA THR A 44 21.41 18.66 11.88
C THR A 44 21.81 18.61 13.36
N GLU A 45 21.64 19.75 14.04
CA GLU A 45 21.96 19.98 15.43
C GLU A 45 20.71 19.84 16.30
N ASN A 46 20.84 19.11 17.40
CA ASN A 46 19.76 18.96 18.40
C ASN A 46 19.85 20.01 19.51
N GLU A 47 21.05 20.56 19.75
CA GLU A 47 21.31 21.63 20.71
C GLU A 47 22.12 22.73 20.03
N ALA A 48 21.91 23.98 20.46
CA ALA A 48 22.77 25.09 20.11
C ALA A 48 23.02 25.99 21.34
N THR A 49 23.98 26.89 21.21
CA THR A 49 24.32 27.87 22.24
C THR A 49 23.88 29.25 21.77
N TYR A 50 23.29 30.05 22.65
CA TYR A 50 22.95 31.43 22.30
C TYR A 50 24.20 32.23 21.98
N GLU A 51 24.16 32.94 20.86
CA GLU A 51 25.24 33.81 20.38
C GLU A 51 24.78 35.27 20.36
N LYS A 52 25.70 36.17 20.06
CA LYS A 52 25.37 37.60 19.87
C LYS A 52 24.52 37.80 18.62
N ASP A 53 24.83 37.04 17.56
CA ASP A 53 24.13 37.10 16.29
C ASP A 53 22.98 36.08 16.27
N SER A 54 21.92 36.40 15.54
CA SER A 54 20.74 35.52 15.43
C SER A 54 21.09 34.26 14.63
N GLN A 55 20.69 33.10 15.16
CA GLN A 55 20.79 31.81 14.48
C GLN A 55 19.41 31.39 13.96
N THR A 56 19.39 30.65 12.84
CA THR A 56 18.15 30.10 12.26
C THR A 56 18.32 28.62 12.01
N PHE A 57 17.41 27.83 12.55
CA PHE A 57 17.29 26.39 12.31
C PHE A 57 16.00 26.13 11.52
N THR A 58 16.05 25.21 10.57
CA THR A 58 14.92 24.91 9.69
C THR A 58 14.51 23.46 9.81
N TYR A 59 13.23 23.25 10.09
CA TYR A 59 12.54 21.98 9.95
C TYR A 59 11.88 21.96 8.57
N TYR A 60 12.15 20.93 7.77
CA TYR A 60 11.53 20.78 6.45
C TYR A 60 10.45 19.72 6.46
N TYR A 61 9.34 20.07 5.83
CA TYR A 61 8.15 19.25 5.74
C TYR A 61 7.79 18.98 4.29
N ALA A 62 7.08 17.87 4.06
CA ALA A 62 6.43 17.58 2.79
C ALA A 62 4.91 17.57 2.98
N LYS A 63 4.18 18.14 2.02
CA LYS A 63 2.72 18.17 2.04
C LYS A 63 2.16 16.75 1.94
N ASN A 64 1.15 16.45 2.74
CA ASN A 64 0.48 15.16 2.74
C ASN A 64 -0.32 14.97 1.45
N SER A 65 -0.34 13.73 0.96
CA SER A 65 -1.05 13.30 -0.24
C SER A 65 -1.65 11.91 -0.02
N LYS A 66 -2.40 11.43 -1.02
CA LYS A 66 -2.99 10.10 -1.01
C LYS A 66 -3.12 9.53 -2.42
N ILE A 67 -3.19 8.21 -2.49
CA ILE A 67 -3.64 7.47 -3.66
C ILE A 67 -4.95 6.74 -3.33
N ILE A 68 -5.77 6.53 -4.35
CA ILE A 68 -7.03 5.80 -4.24
C ILE A 68 -6.92 4.51 -5.07
N ILE A 69 -7.19 3.37 -4.43
CA ILE A 69 -7.24 2.07 -5.09
C ILE A 69 -8.71 1.70 -5.30
N ARG A 70 -9.08 1.50 -6.57
CA ARG A 70 -10.43 1.13 -7.01
C ARG A 70 -10.50 -0.32 -7.46
N TYR A 71 -11.68 -0.91 -7.27
CA TYR A 71 -12.02 -2.26 -7.71
C TYR A 71 -13.33 -2.16 -8.50
N VAL A 72 -13.26 -2.34 -9.81
CA VAL A 72 -14.40 -2.08 -10.70
C VAL A 72 -14.70 -3.28 -11.59
N ASP A 73 -15.97 -3.44 -11.94
CA ASP A 73 -16.41 -4.32 -13.02
C ASP A 73 -15.93 -3.74 -14.36
N GLU A 74 -15.22 -4.51 -15.17
CA GLU A 74 -14.68 -4.08 -16.47
C GLU A 74 -15.77 -3.83 -17.50
N ASP A 75 -16.86 -4.59 -17.45
CA ASP A 75 -17.93 -4.54 -18.44
C ASP A 75 -18.89 -3.37 -18.15
N THR A 76 -19.18 -3.10 -16.87
CA THR A 76 -20.13 -2.04 -16.46
C THR A 76 -19.46 -0.76 -15.96
N GLY A 77 -18.20 -0.83 -15.52
CA GLY A 77 -17.50 0.27 -14.85
C GLY A 77 -17.95 0.53 -13.41
N GLU A 78 -18.86 -0.29 -12.86
CA GLU A 78 -19.36 -0.12 -11.51
C GLU A 78 -18.30 -0.50 -10.46
N GLN A 79 -18.28 0.23 -9.36
CA GLN A 79 -17.48 -0.15 -8.20
C GLN A 79 -18.10 -1.38 -7.52
N ILE A 80 -17.32 -2.44 -7.36
CA ILE A 80 -17.78 -3.73 -6.84
C ILE A 80 -17.26 -4.05 -5.44
N GLU A 81 -16.36 -3.22 -4.92
CA GLU A 81 -15.76 -3.36 -3.59
C GLU A 81 -15.33 -1.98 -3.08
N LYS A 82 -15.21 -1.80 -1.76
CA LYS A 82 -14.85 -0.51 -1.17
C LYS A 82 -13.45 -0.08 -1.63
N GLU A 83 -13.34 1.18 -2.05
CA GLU A 83 -12.07 1.83 -2.35
C GLU A 83 -11.14 1.81 -1.13
N VAL A 84 -9.85 1.73 -1.38
CA VAL A 84 -8.82 1.83 -0.35
C VAL A 84 -8.03 3.11 -0.57
N GLU A 85 -8.01 3.97 0.44
CA GLU A 85 -7.10 5.12 0.45
C GLU A 85 -5.78 4.71 1.11
N LYS A 86 -4.67 5.08 0.47
CA LYS A 86 -3.34 4.97 1.07
C LYS A 86 -2.75 6.36 1.13
N THR A 87 -2.39 6.80 2.33
CA THR A 87 -1.84 8.14 2.60
C THR A 87 -0.33 8.11 2.61
N GLY A 88 0.28 9.23 2.22
CA GLY A 88 1.71 9.48 2.32
C GLY A 88 1.99 10.98 2.22
N TYR A 89 3.22 11.36 1.92
CA TYR A 89 3.58 12.74 1.56
C TYR A 89 4.16 12.83 0.16
N ILE A 90 4.07 14.00 -0.48
CA ILE A 90 4.58 14.20 -1.84
C ILE A 90 6.05 13.81 -1.91
N GLY A 91 6.39 12.95 -2.88
CA GLY A 91 7.74 12.42 -3.06
C GLY A 91 8.02 11.11 -2.30
N GLU A 92 7.19 10.72 -1.34
CA GLU A 92 7.28 9.40 -0.69
C GLU A 92 6.94 8.30 -1.70
N THR A 93 7.61 7.15 -1.60
CA THR A 93 7.32 5.98 -2.43
C THR A 93 6.09 5.23 -1.93
N PHE A 94 5.22 4.80 -2.85
CA PHE A 94 4.19 3.80 -2.57
C PHE A 94 4.44 2.50 -3.34
N ASP A 95 3.92 1.41 -2.77
CA ASP A 95 3.83 0.09 -3.38
C ASP A 95 2.41 -0.46 -3.11
N ILE A 96 1.73 -0.92 -4.16
CA ILE A 96 0.40 -1.55 -4.09
C ILE A 96 0.41 -2.99 -4.63
N ASN A 97 1.56 -3.62 -4.85
CA ASN A 97 1.62 -5.04 -5.20
C ASN A 97 0.89 -5.89 -4.15
N GLY A 98 0.05 -6.83 -4.60
CA GLY A 98 -0.77 -7.64 -3.70
C GLY A 98 -2.01 -6.94 -3.16
N SER A 99 -2.36 -5.75 -3.65
CA SER A 99 -3.57 -5.03 -3.23
C SER A 99 -4.84 -5.49 -3.95
N GLU A 100 -4.75 -6.46 -4.86
CA GLU A 100 -5.90 -7.14 -5.44
C GLU A 100 -6.72 -7.85 -4.35
N LYS A 101 -8.04 -7.82 -4.52
CA LYS A 101 -8.98 -8.50 -3.61
C LYS A 101 -9.57 -9.75 -4.27
N ASN A 102 -9.85 -10.75 -3.44
CA ASN A 102 -10.76 -11.84 -3.79
C ASN A 102 -12.19 -11.34 -3.57
N ILE A 103 -12.94 -11.17 -4.66
CA ILE A 103 -14.30 -10.63 -4.66
C ILE A 103 -15.24 -11.75 -5.08
N ASN A 104 -16.20 -12.09 -4.24
CA ASN A 104 -17.12 -13.20 -4.49
C ASN A 104 -17.89 -13.01 -5.80
N GLY A 105 -17.84 -13.99 -6.70
CA GLY A 105 -18.51 -13.95 -8.00
C GLY A 105 -17.75 -13.18 -9.08
N TYR A 106 -16.50 -12.77 -8.83
CA TYR A 106 -15.65 -12.06 -9.80
C TYR A 106 -14.27 -12.71 -9.89
N TYR A 107 -13.62 -12.55 -11.04
CA TYR A 107 -12.19 -12.83 -11.21
C TYR A 107 -11.47 -11.58 -11.72
N LEU A 108 -10.19 -11.44 -11.34
CA LEU A 108 -9.36 -10.32 -11.76
C LEU A 108 -9.02 -10.45 -13.24
N VAL A 109 -9.26 -9.38 -14.00
CA VAL A 109 -8.94 -9.31 -15.44
C VAL A 109 -7.68 -8.49 -15.68
N GLN A 110 -7.58 -7.33 -15.02
CA GLN A 110 -6.50 -6.40 -15.26
C GLN A 110 -6.07 -5.68 -13.97
N GLU A 111 -4.76 -5.61 -13.77
CA GLU A 111 -4.12 -4.81 -12.73
C GLU A 111 -3.80 -3.38 -13.21
N PRO A 112 -3.62 -2.43 -12.28
CA PRO A 112 -3.04 -1.12 -12.59
C PRO A 112 -1.69 -1.28 -13.30
N LYS A 113 -1.46 -0.47 -14.35
CA LYS A 113 -0.18 -0.50 -15.11
C LYS A 113 1.04 -0.12 -14.27
N VAL A 114 0.83 0.74 -13.27
CA VAL A 114 1.87 1.24 -12.38
C VAL A 114 1.45 0.87 -10.96
N LYS A 115 2.20 -0.03 -10.32
CA LYS A 115 1.93 -0.51 -8.95
C LYS A 115 2.91 0.05 -7.91
N THR A 116 3.99 0.67 -8.38
CA THR A 116 4.97 1.38 -7.56
C THR A 116 5.19 2.77 -8.15
N GLY A 117 5.46 3.74 -7.30
CA GLY A 117 5.66 5.12 -7.73
C GLY A 117 5.84 6.02 -6.52
N ASN A 118 5.78 7.33 -6.75
CA ASN A 118 5.79 8.32 -5.68
C ASN A 118 4.44 9.01 -5.59
N TYR A 119 4.05 9.43 -4.38
CA TYR A 119 2.91 10.31 -4.21
C TYR A 119 3.16 11.64 -4.89
N THR A 120 2.16 12.13 -5.61
CA THR A 120 2.20 13.42 -6.30
C THR A 120 1.21 14.41 -5.69
N GLU A 121 1.27 15.67 -6.12
CA GLU A 121 0.26 16.66 -5.76
C GLU A 121 -1.12 16.34 -6.38
N ASN A 122 -1.10 15.77 -7.59
CA ASN A 122 -2.33 15.32 -8.24
C ASN A 122 -2.83 14.02 -7.61
N GLU A 123 -4.14 13.87 -7.53
CA GLU A 123 -4.78 12.62 -7.10
C GLU A 123 -4.40 11.49 -8.06
N GLN A 124 -3.96 10.37 -7.49
CA GLN A 124 -3.59 9.17 -8.24
C GLN A 124 -4.62 8.08 -7.96
N ILE A 125 -5.27 7.60 -9.02
CA ILE A 125 -6.28 6.55 -8.96
C ILE A 125 -5.74 5.29 -9.65
N LEU A 126 -5.63 4.21 -8.90
CA LEU A 126 -5.13 2.92 -9.36
C LEU A 126 -6.28 1.93 -9.37
N THR A 127 -6.62 1.41 -10.55
CA THR A 127 -7.84 0.60 -10.72
C THR A 127 -7.51 -0.84 -11.06
N TYR A 128 -8.02 -1.77 -10.26
CA TYR A 128 -8.12 -3.18 -10.59
C TYR A 128 -9.47 -3.45 -11.26
N TYR A 129 -9.43 -4.08 -12.43
CA TYR A 129 -10.62 -4.43 -13.21
C TYR A 129 -10.94 -5.92 -13.07
N TYR A 130 -12.20 -6.22 -12.83
CA TYR A 130 -12.72 -7.55 -12.60
C TYR A 130 -13.87 -7.84 -13.56
N ARG A 131 -14.13 -9.12 -13.81
CA ARG A 131 -15.31 -9.55 -14.57
C ARG A 131 -16.09 -10.59 -13.78
N LYS A 132 -17.42 -10.55 -13.87
CA LYS A 132 -18.30 -11.54 -13.24
C LYS A 132 -17.94 -12.94 -13.72
N ASP A 133 -17.87 -13.89 -12.79
CA ASP A 133 -17.75 -15.30 -13.10
C ASP A 133 -19.16 -15.92 -13.22
N PRO A 134 -19.62 -16.24 -14.45
CA PRO A 134 -20.92 -16.88 -14.65
C PRO A 134 -21.02 -18.29 -14.01
N GLY A 135 -19.89 -18.90 -13.61
CA GLY A 135 -19.81 -20.21 -12.96
C GLY A 135 -19.93 -20.19 -11.44
N LEU A 136 -19.78 -19.05 -10.76
CA LEU A 136 -19.87 -18.93 -9.29
C LEU A 136 -21.26 -18.49 -8.78
N ALA A 137 -22.06 -17.84 -9.63
CA ALA A 137 -23.41 -17.40 -9.28
C ALA A 137 -24.42 -18.54 -9.03
N ASN A 138 -24.13 -19.75 -9.50
CA ASN A 138 -25.05 -20.90 -9.47
C ASN A 138 -24.56 -22.08 -8.60
N LYS A 139 -23.48 -21.92 -7.82
CA LYS A 139 -23.03 -22.99 -6.92
C LYS A 139 -23.67 -22.79 -5.53
N PRO A 140 -24.50 -23.72 -5.04
CA PRO A 140 -25.13 -23.57 -3.73
C PRO A 140 -24.05 -23.42 -2.66
N ILE A 141 -24.26 -22.47 -1.75
CA ILE A 141 -23.43 -22.25 -0.57
C ILE A 141 -23.29 -23.59 0.16
N PRO A 142 -22.08 -24.16 0.33
CA PRO A 142 -21.91 -25.28 1.25
C PRO A 142 -22.18 -24.71 2.65
N LYS A 143 -23.31 -25.07 3.24
CA LYS A 143 -23.50 -24.90 4.69
C LYS A 143 -22.45 -25.79 5.34
N THR A 144 -21.36 -25.19 5.82
CA THR A 144 -20.36 -25.90 6.62
C THR A 144 -21.00 -26.30 7.94
N GLY A 145 -21.65 -27.47 7.94
CA GLY A 145 -21.85 -28.29 9.12
C GLY A 145 -20.61 -29.16 9.28
N MET A 146 -20.08 -29.19 10.48
CA MET A 146 -18.94 -30.01 10.88
C MET A 146 -19.12 -31.48 10.47
N ASN A 147 -18.00 -32.10 10.07
CA ASN A 147 -17.77 -33.53 9.90
C ASN A 147 -18.23 -34.14 8.58
N GLU A 148 -17.31 -34.25 7.61
CA GLU A 148 -17.16 -35.50 6.86
C GLU A 148 -15.78 -35.61 6.21
N VAL A 149 -14.95 -36.44 6.83
CA VAL A 149 -13.75 -37.03 6.22
C VAL A 149 -14.23 -38.02 5.17
N VAL A 150 -14.25 -37.69 3.88
CA VAL A 150 -14.00 -38.67 2.81
C VAL A 150 -13.39 -38.00 1.57
N ARG A 151 -12.09 -38.24 1.40
CA ARG A 151 -11.38 -38.52 0.14
C ARG A 151 -11.93 -37.84 -1.13
N ASN A 152 -11.25 -36.80 -1.60
CA ASN A 152 -11.28 -36.43 -3.01
C ASN A 152 -9.88 -36.27 -3.58
N THR A 153 -9.51 -37.27 -4.37
CA THR A 153 -8.46 -37.25 -5.37
C THR A 153 -8.73 -36.12 -6.37
N SER A 154 -7.68 -35.42 -6.77
CA SER A 154 -7.62 -34.57 -7.98
C SER A 154 -8.20 -33.15 -7.89
N ILE A 155 -7.48 -32.21 -7.26
CA ILE A 155 -7.32 -30.86 -7.84
C ILE A 155 -5.85 -30.44 -7.69
N ILE A 156 -5.26 -30.13 -8.84
CA ILE A 156 -3.87 -29.73 -9.07
C ILE A 156 -3.74 -28.23 -8.82
N ALA A 157 -2.79 -27.80 -7.98
CA ALA A 157 -1.87 -26.66 -8.22
C ALA A 157 -0.93 -26.42 -7.02
N LEU A 158 0.21 -27.14 -7.06
CA LEU A 158 1.56 -26.69 -6.73
C LEU A 158 1.75 -25.53 -5.72
N LEU A 159 1.98 -25.86 -4.44
CA LEU A 159 2.78 -25.06 -3.51
C LEU A 159 4.14 -25.75 -3.33
N ILE A 160 5.21 -25.16 -3.87
CA ILE A 160 6.58 -25.52 -3.50
C ILE A 160 7.03 -24.52 -2.43
N VAL A 161 7.22 -25.01 -1.20
CA VAL A 161 8.17 -24.45 -0.24
C VAL A 161 8.99 -25.61 0.33
N LEU A 162 10.31 -25.44 0.30
CA LEU A 162 11.37 -26.42 0.50
C LEU A 162 11.46 -26.93 1.95
N SER A 163 11.46 -28.25 2.16
CA SER A 163 12.47 -28.92 3.00
C SER A 163 12.56 -30.43 2.70
N ASN A 164 13.73 -30.83 2.21
CA ASN A 164 14.35 -32.16 2.21
C ASN A 164 13.48 -33.42 1.99
N GLY A 165 13.50 -33.89 0.73
CA GLY A 165 13.73 -35.30 0.42
C GLY A 165 12.51 -36.23 0.41
N LEU A 166 11.73 -36.25 -0.68
CA LEU A 166 11.05 -37.47 -1.13
C LEU A 166 10.64 -37.40 -2.61
N ARG A 167 11.13 -38.32 -3.45
CA ARG A 167 10.70 -38.50 -4.84
C ARG A 167 9.41 -39.33 -4.88
N LEU A 168 8.33 -38.84 -5.49
CA LEU A 168 7.20 -39.68 -5.89
C LEU A 168 7.10 -39.79 -7.41
N PHE A 169 7.17 -41.03 -7.91
CA PHE A 169 6.87 -41.42 -9.29
C PHE A 169 5.35 -41.45 -9.49
N VAL A 170 4.85 -40.83 -10.56
CA VAL A 170 3.46 -41.02 -11.01
C VAL A 170 3.47 -41.76 -12.34
N ARG A 171 2.79 -42.92 -12.40
CA ARG A 171 2.57 -43.69 -13.64
C ARG A 171 1.11 -43.53 -14.06
N TYR A 172 0.87 -42.97 -15.25
CA TYR A 172 -0.48 -42.80 -15.81
C TYR A 172 -0.90 -44.06 -16.57
N LYS A 173 -2.14 -44.54 -16.38
CA LYS A 173 -2.74 -45.58 -17.23
C LYS A 173 -3.82 -44.95 -18.11
N LYS A 174 -3.63 -45.04 -19.42
CA LYS A 174 -4.54 -44.54 -20.47
C LYS A 174 -5.68 -45.56 -20.66
N GLU A 175 -6.93 -45.16 -20.45
CA GLU A 175 -8.08 -45.96 -20.86
C GLU A 175 -8.47 -45.59 -22.30
N GLU A 176 -8.38 -46.55 -23.22
CA GLU A 176 -8.94 -46.44 -24.56
C GLU A 176 -10.43 -46.81 -24.53
N LYS A 177 -11.29 -45.84 -24.85
CA LYS A 177 -12.62 -46.13 -25.39
C LYS A 177 -12.49 -46.26 -26.90
N ARG A 178 -12.90 -47.40 -27.47
CA ARG A 178 -13.36 -47.44 -28.87
C ARG A 178 -14.75 -48.07 -28.97
N SER A 179 -15.56 -47.31 -29.69
CA SER A 179 -16.96 -47.49 -30.04
C SER A 179 -17.17 -48.62 -31.05
N ILE A 180 -18.37 -49.17 -30.97
CA ILE A 180 -19.03 -50.18 -31.78
C ILE A 180 -18.98 -49.84 -33.29
N LYS A 181 -18.82 -50.87 -34.13
CA LYS A 181 -19.66 -51.08 -35.30
C LYS A 181 -19.87 -52.56 -35.54
#